data_AF-A0A7S0JS66-F1
#
_entry.id   AF-A0A7S0JS66-F1
#
_cell.length_a   1.000
_cell.length_b   1.000
_cell.length_c   1.000
_cell.angle_alpha   90.00
_cell.angle_beta   90.00
_cell.angle_gamma   90.00
#
_symmetry.space_group_name_H-M   'P 1'
#
loop_
_entity.id
_entity.type
_entity.pdbx_description
1 polymer ?
#
loop_
_entity_poly.entity_id
_entity_poly.type
_entity_poly.pdbx_seq_one_letter_code
_entity_poly.pdbx_strand_id
1 'polypeptide(L)'
;VVVHSAEEAFERVKTGLAKRQVAETKCNAFSSRSHGIFTLQIHSKEKTVEGEDLIRVGKLFLVDLAGSENVGRSGAKDKRLREAGNINQSLLTLGRVITALVEQRGHVPYRDSKL
;
A
#
# COMPACT_ATOMS: atom_id res chain seq x y z
N VAL A 1 -15.60 -1.42 -1.78
CA VAL A 1 -16.59 -2.36 -1.20
C VAL A 1 -17.21 -1.67 -0.01
N VAL A 2 -18.53 -1.49 0.02
CA VAL A 2 -19.22 -0.96 1.21
C VAL A 2 -19.39 -2.11 2.19
N VAL A 3 -19.18 -1.83 3.47
CA VAL A 3 -19.32 -2.80 4.56
C VAL A 3 -20.21 -2.18 5.63
N HIS A 4 -21.03 -3.01 6.29
CA HIS A 4 -22.01 -2.53 7.25
C HIS A 4 -21.67 -2.85 8.71
N SER A 5 -20.60 -3.62 8.95
CA SER A 5 -20.10 -3.91 10.29
C SER A 5 -18.58 -4.06 10.31
N ALA A 6 -18.00 -4.05 11.51
CA ALA A 6 -16.57 -4.29 11.70
C ALA A 6 -16.19 -5.71 11.25
N GLU A 7 -17.02 -6.70 11.55
CA GLU A 7 -16.83 -8.10 11.18
C GLU A 7 -16.78 -8.25 9.66
N GLU A 8 -17.69 -7.60 8.91
CA GLU A 8 -17.65 -7.64 7.46
C GLU A 8 -16.36 -7.01 6.93
N ALA A 9 -15.92 -5.88 7.50
CA ALA A 9 -14.65 -5.26 7.14
C ALA A 9 -13.46 -6.21 7.34
N PHE A 10 -13.41 -6.90 8.48
CA PHE A 10 -12.38 -7.89 8.77
C PHE A 10 -12.40 -9.09 7.81
N GLU A 11 -13.58 -9.59 7.45
CA GLU A 11 -13.70 -10.67 6.47
C GLU A 11 -13.26 -10.24 5.06
N ARG A 12 -13.49 -8.97 4.67
CA ARG A 12 -12.93 -8.43 3.42
C ARG A 12 -11.40 -8.38 3.46
N VAL A 13 -10.81 -7.97 4.58
CA VAL A 13 -9.34 -7.97 4.76
C VAL A 13 -8.80 -9.39 4.63
N LYS A 14 -9.38 -10.37 5.36
CA LYS A 14 -8.96 -11.79 5.28
C LYS A 14 -9.04 -12.34 3.87
N THR A 15 -10.17 -12.08 3.17
CA THR A 15 -10.34 -12.50 1.77
C THR A 15 -9.30 -11.87 0.85
N GLY A 16 -8.98 -10.59 1.04
CA GLY A 16 -7.95 -9.90 0.27
C GLY A 16 -6.56 -10.48 0.50
N LEU A 17 -6.21 -10.78 1.75
CA LEU A 17 -4.95 -11.42 2.12
C LEU A 17 -4.82 -12.84 1.57
N ALA A 18 -5.89 -13.64 1.61
CA ALA A 18 -5.91 -14.99 1.04
C ALA A 18 -5.71 -14.97 -0.49
N LYS A 19 -6.29 -13.99 -1.20
CA LYS A 19 -6.05 -13.83 -2.65
C LYS A 19 -4.63 -13.38 -2.98
N ARG A 20 -3.97 -12.65 -2.07
CA ARG A 20 -2.57 -12.23 -2.22
C ARG A 20 -1.59 -13.40 -2.10
N GLN A 21 -1.94 -14.49 -1.42
CA GLN A 21 -1.08 -15.67 -1.22
C GLN A 21 -0.80 -16.51 -2.48
N VAL A 22 -1.47 -16.28 -3.62
CA VAL A 22 -1.41 -17.19 -4.78
C VAL A 22 -0.12 -17.08 -5.63
N ALA A 23 0.83 -16.20 -5.29
CA ALA A 23 2.06 -15.98 -6.07
C ALA A 23 3.33 -16.50 -5.36
N GLU A 24 3.38 -17.78 -5.03
CA GLU A 24 4.52 -18.40 -4.33
C GLU A 24 5.71 -18.67 -5.28
N THR A 25 6.94 -18.40 -4.82
CA THR A 25 8.17 -18.86 -5.50
C THR A 25 9.27 -19.21 -4.49
N LYS A 26 10.09 -20.22 -4.88
CA LYS A 26 11.13 -20.95 -4.13
C LYS A 26 12.18 -20.21 -3.27
N CYS A 27 12.15 -18.87 -3.12
CA CYS A 27 13.10 -18.16 -2.22
C CYS A 27 12.43 -17.24 -1.19
N ASN A 28 11.11 -17.01 -1.25
CA ASN A 28 10.37 -16.36 -0.17
C ASN A 28 8.89 -16.74 -0.33
N ALA A 29 8.40 -17.56 0.59
CA ALA A 29 7.17 -18.31 0.43
C ALA A 29 5.88 -17.53 0.69
N PHE A 30 5.90 -16.26 1.14
CA PHE A 30 4.65 -15.70 1.67
C PHE A 30 4.29 -14.22 1.44
N SER A 31 5.22 -13.31 1.10
CA SER A 31 4.81 -11.89 1.07
C SER A 31 5.68 -10.87 0.32
N SER A 32 6.89 -11.21 -0.14
CA SER A 32 7.90 -10.16 -0.42
C SER A 32 7.86 -9.51 -1.81
N ARG A 33 6.86 -9.79 -2.67
CA ARG A 33 6.91 -9.42 -4.10
C ARG A 33 5.85 -8.47 -4.62
N SER A 34 4.98 -7.99 -3.76
CA SER A 34 3.98 -6.97 -4.10
C SER A 34 3.65 -6.12 -2.90
N HIS A 35 3.33 -4.86 -3.16
CA HIS A 35 2.80 -3.95 -2.14
C HIS A 35 1.30 -4.19 -1.99
N GLY A 36 0.83 -4.33 -0.76
CA GLY A 36 -0.58 -4.39 -0.42
C GLY A 36 -1.05 -3.03 0.09
N ILE A 37 -2.02 -2.42 -0.60
CA ILE A 37 -2.66 -1.19 -0.13
C ILE A 37 -4.10 -1.52 0.23
N PHE A 38 -4.44 -1.38 1.50
CA PHE A 38 -5.81 -1.44 2.00
C PHE A 38 -6.27 -0.04 2.40
N THR A 39 -7.38 0.41 1.83
CA THR A 39 -7.96 1.73 2.13
C THR A 39 -9.31 1.55 2.80
N LEU A 40 -9.42 2.05 4.04
CA LEU A 40 -10.68 2.20 4.74
C LEU A 40 -11.14 3.64 4.62
N GLN A 41 -12.33 3.85 4.08
CA GLN A 41 -12.94 5.18 3.97
C GLN A 41 -14.24 5.19 4.78
N ILE A 42 -14.32 6.07 5.77
CA ILE A 42 -15.46 6.25 6.64
C ILE A 42 -16.13 7.57 6.29
N HIS A 43 -17.43 7.53 6.02
CA HIS A 43 -18.26 8.72 5.86
C HIS A 43 -19.15 8.81 7.09
N SER A 44 -19.02 9.88 7.88
CA SER A 44 -19.95 10.18 8.96
C SER A 44 -20.74 11.44 8.61
N LYS A 45 -22.00 11.43 9.05
CA LYS A 45 -22.92 12.56 8.92
C LYS A 45 -23.42 12.88 10.31
N GLU A 46 -23.10 14.07 10.78
CA GLU A 46 -23.52 14.61 12.07
C GLU A 46 -24.38 15.85 11.81
N LYS A 47 -25.23 16.23 12.78
CA LYS A 47 -25.89 17.54 12.74
C LYS A 47 -25.13 18.51 13.63
N THR A 48 -24.90 19.72 13.14
CA THR A 48 -24.37 20.81 13.97
C THR A 48 -25.44 21.25 14.98
N VAL A 49 -25.02 22.02 15.99
CA VAL A 49 -25.94 22.67 16.95
C VAL A 49 -26.96 23.58 16.26
N GLU A 50 -26.67 24.06 15.06
CA GLU A 50 -27.52 24.93 14.23
C GLU A 50 -28.45 24.12 13.30
N GLY A 51 -28.38 22.78 13.34
CA GLY A 51 -29.23 21.88 12.54
C GLY A 51 -28.69 21.52 11.15
N GLU A 52 -27.55 22.10 10.76
CA GLU A 52 -26.88 21.84 9.48
C GLU A 52 -26.23 20.46 9.45
N ASP A 53 -26.12 19.87 8.25
CA ASP A 53 -25.47 18.59 8.08
C ASP A 53 -23.94 18.76 7.98
N LEU A 54 -23.20 18.23 8.94
CA LEU A 54 -21.74 18.13 8.92
C LEU A 54 -21.33 16.75 8.40
N ILE A 55 -20.72 16.72 7.22
CA ILE A 55 -20.18 15.49 6.61
C ILE A 55 -18.69 15.41 6.88
N ARG A 56 -18.23 14.34 7.52
CA ARG A 56 -16.81 14.04 7.70
C ARG A 56 -16.43 12.81 6.91
N VAL A 57 -15.31 12.88 6.20
CA VAL A 57 -14.75 11.74 5.46
C VAL A 57 -13.35 11.44 5.99
N GLY A 58 -13.23 10.33 6.70
CA GLY A 58 -11.94 9.80 7.12
C GLY A 58 -11.41 8.79 6.11
N LYS A 59 -10.13 8.87 5.75
CA LYS A 59 -9.43 7.83 4.99
C LYS A 59 -8.25 7.31 5.82
N LEU A 60 -8.21 6.00 5.99
CA LEU A 60 -7.09 5.28 6.58
C LEU A 60 -6.46 4.39 5.51
N PHE A 61 -5.15 4.51 5.34
CA PHE A 61 -4.35 3.65 4.46
C PHE A 61 -3.52 2.70 5.31
N LEU A 62 -3.77 1.40 5.17
CA LEU A 62 -2.94 0.34 5.74
C LEU A 62 -2.10 -0.23 4.59
N VAL A 63 -0.81 0.12 4.58
CA VAL A 63 0.11 -0.22 3.50
C VAL A 63 1.11 -1.26 4.00
N ASP A 64 1.12 -2.43 3.37
CA ASP A 64 2.12 -3.47 3.57
C ASP A 64 3.07 -3.49 2.37
N LEU A 65 4.32 -3.09 2.60
CA LEU A 65 5.30 -2.94 1.53
C LEU A 65 6.02 -4.25 1.24
N ALA A 66 6.36 -4.44 -0.02
CA ALA A 66 7.21 -5.54 -0.48
C ALA A 66 8.60 -5.48 0.18
N GLY A 67 9.32 -6.61 0.12
CA GLY A 67 10.65 -6.71 0.69
C GLY A 67 11.65 -5.80 -0.03
N SER A 68 12.56 -5.20 0.74
CA SER A 68 13.62 -4.30 0.24
C SER A 68 14.96 -5.03 0.06
N GLU A 69 14.95 -6.35 -0.05
CA GLU A 69 16.18 -7.14 -0.10
C GLU A 69 17.02 -6.87 -1.35
N ASN A 70 18.35 -7.01 -1.19
CA ASN A 70 19.28 -6.81 -2.28
C ASN A 70 19.15 -7.94 -3.32
N VAL A 71 18.84 -7.55 -4.56
CA VAL A 71 18.68 -8.46 -5.71
C VAL A 71 19.94 -9.29 -5.98
N GLY A 72 21.14 -8.73 -5.73
CA GLY A 72 22.40 -9.46 -5.90
C GLY A 72 22.56 -10.63 -4.91
N ARG A 73 21.93 -10.54 -3.74
CA ARG A 73 21.93 -11.62 -2.73
C ARG A 73 20.77 -12.60 -2.90
N SER A 74 19.75 -12.26 -3.69
CA SER A 74 18.55 -13.10 -3.87
C SER A 74 18.73 -14.19 -4.95
N GLY A 75 19.82 -14.15 -5.72
CA GLY A 75 20.08 -15.13 -6.79
C GLY A 75 19.06 -15.08 -7.93
N ALA A 76 18.30 -13.99 -8.06
CA ALA A 76 17.26 -13.83 -9.05
C ALA A 76 17.84 -13.77 -10.47
N LYS A 77 17.28 -14.58 -11.38
CA LYS A 77 17.65 -14.61 -12.81
C LYS A 77 16.50 -14.10 -13.69
N ASP A 78 16.84 -13.50 -14.83
CA ASP A 78 15.93 -13.09 -15.90
C ASP A 78 14.69 -12.30 -15.40
N LYS A 79 13.49 -12.84 -15.58
CA LYS A 79 12.22 -12.20 -15.20
C LYS A 79 12.17 -11.79 -13.73
N ARG A 80 12.79 -12.58 -12.84
CA ARG A 80 12.82 -12.27 -11.40
C ARG A 80 13.76 -11.11 -11.06
N LEU A 81 14.82 -10.91 -11.86
CA LEU A 81 15.71 -9.76 -11.70
C LEU A 81 14.96 -8.46 -12.03
N ARG A 82 14.18 -8.46 -13.12
CA ARG A 82 13.37 -7.32 -13.54
C ARG A 82 12.26 -7.01 -12.53
N GLU A 83 11.59 -8.04 -12.01
CA GLU A 83 10.58 -7.92 -10.96
C GLU A 83 11.15 -7.29 -9.68
N ALA A 84 12.27 -7.84 -9.17
CA ALA A 84 12.95 -7.31 -8.00
C ALA A 84 13.48 -5.88 -8.21
N GLY A 85 13.93 -5.55 -9.42
CA GLY A 85 14.29 -4.18 -9.81
C GLY A 85 13.11 -3.21 -9.71
N ASN A 86 11.93 -3.60 -10.20
CA ASN A 86 10.72 -2.77 -10.11
C ASN A 86 10.25 -2.56 -8.66
N ILE A 87 10.31 -3.61 -7.83
CA ILE A 87 10.00 -3.53 -6.40
C ILE A 87 10.94 -2.52 -5.72
N ASN A 88 12.25 -2.67 -5.90
CA ASN A 88 13.23 -1.78 -5.29
C ASN A 88 13.12 -0.34 -5.83
N GLN A 89 12.78 -0.16 -7.11
CA GLN A 89 12.53 1.16 -7.68
C GLN A 89 11.34 1.87 -7.00
N SER A 90 10.25 1.15 -6.73
CA SER A 90 9.09 1.72 -6.05
C SER A 90 9.39 2.11 -4.60
N LEU A 91 10.18 1.31 -3.87
CA LEU A 91 10.62 1.61 -2.51
C LEU A 91 11.61 2.78 -2.46
N LEU A 92 12.57 2.84 -3.40
CA LEU A 92 13.49 3.98 -3.52
C LEU A 92 12.73 5.27 -3.81
N THR A 93 11.73 5.20 -4.69
CA THR A 93 10.89 6.35 -5.02
C THR A 93 10.11 6.83 -3.80
N LEU A 94 9.54 5.91 -3.01
CA LEU A 94 8.90 6.24 -1.74
C LEU A 94 9.85 6.99 -0.81
N GLY A 95 11.10 6.50 -0.64
CA GLY A 95 12.12 7.19 0.14
C GLY A 95 12.40 8.60 -0.38
N ARG A 96 12.57 8.77 -1.70
CA ARG A 96 12.79 10.08 -2.34
C ARG A 96 11.63 11.04 -2.13
N VAL A 97 10.39 10.55 -2.18
CA VAL A 97 9.18 11.34 -1.90
C VAL A 97 9.18 11.82 -0.44
N ILE A 98 9.43 10.92 0.52
CA ILE A 98 9.49 11.27 1.95
C ILE A 98 10.59 12.31 2.20
N THR A 99 11.79 12.10 1.69
CA THR A 99 12.90 13.05 1.83
C THR A 99 12.54 14.41 1.23
N ALA A 100 11.96 14.45 0.03
CA ALA A 100 11.58 15.70 -0.62
C ALA A 100 10.51 16.47 0.16
N LEU A 101 9.57 15.77 0.81
CA LEU A 101 8.55 16.36 1.69
C LEU A 101 9.16 16.93 2.98
N VAL A 102 10.03 16.17 3.64
CA VAL A 102 10.72 16.61 4.87
C VAL A 102 11.57 17.85 4.60
N GLU A 103 12.29 17.86 3.48
CA GLU A 103 13.15 18.97 3.07
C GLU A 103 12.40 20.11 2.37
N GLN A 104 11.08 20.01 2.18
CA GLN A 104 10.24 21.01 1.51
C GLN A 104 10.77 21.41 0.12
N ARG A 105 11.25 20.43 -0.66
CA ARG A 105 11.74 20.66 -2.02
C ARG A 105 10.59 21.11 -2.93
N GLY A 106 10.89 21.97 -3.90
CA GLY A 106 9.89 22.42 -4.89
C GLY A 106 9.33 21.30 -5.79
N HIS A 107 10.07 20.20 -5.98
CA HIS A 107 9.62 19.04 -6.75
C HIS A 107 9.66 17.75 -5.91
N VAL A 108 8.52 17.05 -5.86
CA VAL A 108 8.36 15.75 -5.21
C VAL A 108 8.05 14.69 -6.28
N PRO A 109 8.86 13.63 -6.44
CA PRO A 109 8.80 12.72 -7.58
C PRO A 109 7.70 11.63 -7.46
N TYR A 110 6.45 12.02 -7.23
CA TYR A 110 5.32 11.08 -7.10
C TYR A 110 5.08 10.21 -8.34
N ARG A 111 5.52 10.67 -9.53
CA ARG A 111 5.27 9.99 -10.81
C ARG A 111 6.27 8.88 -11.14
N ASP A 112 7.36 8.78 -10.38
CA ASP A 112 8.42 7.79 -10.63
C ASP A 112 7.99 6.37 -10.19
N SER A 113 6.87 6.25 -9.46
CA SER A 113 6.28 4.99 -9.01
C SER A 113 4.75 5.10 -8.96
N LYS A 114 4.04 3.98 -9.10
CA LYS A 114 2.59 3.90 -8.92
C LYS A 114 2.15 3.51 -7.50
N LEU A 115 3.12 3.23 -6.62
CA LEU A 115 2.86 2.92 -5.21
C LEU A 115 2.07 4.04 -4.53
#